data_AF-A0A9W8JEG8-F1
#
_entry.id   AF-A0A9W8JEG8-F1
#
_cell.length_a   1.000
_cell.length_b   1.000
_cell.length_c   1.000
_cell.angle_alpha   90.00
_cell.angle_beta   90.00
_cell.angle_gamma   90.00
#
_symmetry.space_group_name_H-M   'P 1'
#
loop_
_entity.id
_entity.type
_entity.pdbx_description
1 polymer ?
#
loop_
_entity_poly.entity_id
_entity_poly.type
_entity_poly.pdbx_seq_one_letter_code
_entity_poly.pdbx_strand_id
1 'polypeptide(L)'
;MEPLITKLIYRISPQTEVGKEQLPPTKPPSGFAKYIMENRAAFLQKPSVGEATKALAEQWNQLSGQEKKASNLGQNDPKYEATTEEWEEYHRRTVEWKETVPPKILKEINKKRKAKGLKPLNTRTRKAPVTSYFLFLRDFKASPPPLDANLTGTERMIELVRLGAAQWRGLSDAERQVNIIVVPSVRVLSRD
;
A
#
# COMPACT_ATOMS: atom_id res chain seq x y z
N MET A 1 -21.86 -34.15 -51.54
CA MET A 1 -21.61 -32.85 -50.88
C MET A 1 -22.11 -32.97 -49.45
N GLU A 2 -21.23 -33.27 -48.52
CA GLU A 2 -21.56 -33.32 -47.08
C GLU A 2 -21.11 -32.03 -46.40
N PRO A 3 -21.92 -31.39 -45.54
CA PRO A 3 -21.50 -30.21 -44.82
C PRO A 3 -20.67 -30.58 -43.58
N LEU A 4 -19.46 -30.04 -43.52
CA LEU A 4 -18.57 -30.07 -42.36
C LEU A 4 -19.17 -29.27 -41.20
N ILE A 5 -19.68 -29.95 -40.17
CA ILE A 5 -20.09 -29.33 -38.91
C ILE A 5 -18.85 -29.14 -38.04
N THR A 6 -18.32 -27.92 -38.05
CA THR A 6 -17.23 -27.48 -37.16
C THR A 6 -17.74 -27.43 -35.71
N LYS A 7 -17.38 -28.43 -34.90
CA LYS A 7 -17.63 -28.43 -33.45
C LYS A 7 -16.75 -27.36 -32.78
N LEU A 8 -17.35 -26.23 -32.42
CA LEU A 8 -16.78 -25.27 -31.47
C LEU A 8 -16.73 -25.95 -30.08
N ILE A 9 -15.58 -26.53 -29.72
CA ILE A 9 -15.34 -26.96 -28.34
C ILE A 9 -15.03 -25.68 -27.54
N TYR A 10 -16.03 -25.15 -26.85
CA TYR A 10 -15.82 -24.11 -25.85
C TYR A 10 -14.89 -24.66 -24.77
N ARG A 11 -13.64 -24.19 -24.77
CA ARG A 11 -12.68 -24.43 -23.69
C ARG A 11 -13.13 -23.62 -22.48
N ILE A 12 -14.06 -24.16 -21.69
CA ILE A 12 -14.42 -23.64 -20.38
C ILE A 12 -13.16 -23.76 -19.52
N SER A 13 -12.40 -22.67 -19.43
CA SER A 13 -11.28 -22.58 -18.49
C SER A 13 -11.89 -22.59 -17.09
N PRO A 14 -11.48 -23.49 -16.19
CA PRO A 14 -12.00 -23.50 -14.84
C PRO A 14 -11.67 -22.14 -14.19
N GLN A 15 -12.71 -21.42 -13.78
CA GLN A 15 -12.57 -20.21 -12.98
C GLN A 15 -11.91 -20.64 -11.67
N THR A 16 -10.66 -20.24 -11.44
CA THR A 16 -10.01 -20.47 -10.14
C THR A 16 -10.71 -19.59 -9.12
N GLU A 17 -11.67 -20.14 -8.39
CA GLU A 17 -12.31 -19.42 -7.29
C GLU A 17 -11.27 -19.14 -6.21
N VAL A 18 -10.98 -17.86 -6.00
CA VAL A 18 -10.07 -17.43 -4.94
C VAL A 18 -10.74 -17.67 -3.58
N GLY A 19 -10.23 -18.64 -2.82
CA GLY A 19 -10.70 -18.97 -1.47
C GLY A 19 -10.39 -17.86 -0.45
N LYS A 20 -11.09 -17.85 0.69
CA LYS A 20 -10.89 -16.85 1.76
C LYS A 20 -9.45 -16.87 2.30
N GLU A 21 -8.87 -18.06 2.44
CA GLU A 21 -7.50 -18.27 2.92
C GLU A 21 -6.44 -17.63 2.01
N GLN A 22 -6.78 -17.42 0.73
CA GLN A 22 -5.88 -16.87 -0.27
C GLN A 22 -5.93 -15.34 -0.36
N LEU A 23 -6.87 -14.72 0.35
CA LEU A 23 -6.98 -13.27 0.42
C LEU A 23 -5.87 -12.70 1.31
N PRO A 24 -5.46 -11.43 1.09
CA PRO A 24 -4.51 -10.79 1.97
C PRO A 24 -5.07 -10.75 3.41
N PRO A 25 -4.21 -10.86 4.44
CA PRO A 25 -4.61 -10.70 5.82
C PRO A 25 -5.35 -9.38 6.04
N THR A 26 -6.37 -9.41 6.89
CA THR A 26 -7.12 -8.22 7.29
C THR A 26 -6.37 -7.50 8.41
N LYS A 27 -6.36 -6.17 8.36
CA LYS A 27 -5.82 -5.36 9.45
C LYS A 27 -6.58 -5.63 10.76
N PRO A 28 -5.92 -5.52 11.92
CA PRO A 28 -6.64 -5.53 13.19
C PRO A 28 -7.66 -4.37 13.21
N PRO A 29 -8.84 -4.58 13.82
CA PRO A 29 -9.86 -3.54 13.91
C PRO A 29 -9.34 -2.33 14.68
N SER A 30 -9.70 -1.13 14.23
CA SER A 30 -9.46 0.08 15.01
C SER A 30 -10.28 0.07 16.29
N GLY A 31 -9.95 0.95 17.24
CA GLY A 31 -10.69 0.96 18.51
C GLY A 31 -12.17 1.28 18.37
N PHE A 32 -12.53 2.18 17.46
CA PHE A 32 -13.93 2.40 17.13
C PHE A 32 -14.59 1.15 16.53
N ALA A 33 -13.87 0.38 15.71
CA ALA A 33 -14.40 -0.87 15.15
C ALA A 33 -14.57 -1.95 16.24
N LYS A 34 -13.61 -2.09 17.18
CA LYS A 34 -13.74 -2.98 18.35
C LYS A 34 -14.95 -2.58 19.20
N TYR A 35 -15.12 -1.29 19.47
CA TYR A 35 -16.28 -0.74 20.18
C TYR A 35 -17.60 -1.08 19.48
N ILE A 36 -17.70 -0.88 18.16
CA ILE A 36 -18.89 -1.27 17.40
C ILE A 36 -19.14 -2.79 17.51
N MET A 37 -18.10 -3.61 17.41
CA MET A 37 -18.23 -5.07 17.46
C MET A 37 -18.78 -5.56 18.81
N GLU A 38 -18.30 -5.00 19.93
CA GLU A 38 -18.78 -5.31 21.28
C GLU A 38 -20.23 -4.84 21.50
N ASN A 39 -20.56 -3.65 20.99
CA ASN A 39 -21.86 -3.04 21.22
C ASN A 39 -22.91 -3.44 20.17
N ARG A 40 -22.55 -4.27 19.17
CA ARG A 40 -23.43 -4.61 18.03
C ARG A 40 -24.81 -5.13 18.46
N ALA A 41 -24.87 -5.85 19.58
CA ALA A 41 -26.09 -6.47 20.08
C ALA A 41 -27.15 -5.44 20.50
N ALA A 42 -26.72 -4.28 21.02
CA ALA A 42 -27.62 -3.19 21.40
C ALA A 42 -28.33 -2.56 20.18
N PHE A 43 -27.89 -2.86 18.95
CA PHE A 43 -28.35 -2.18 17.74
C PHE A 43 -29.06 -3.07 16.73
N LEU A 44 -29.29 -4.35 17.06
CA LEU A 44 -30.28 -5.19 16.35
C LEU A 44 -31.71 -4.63 16.48
N GLN A 45 -31.92 -3.66 17.38
CA GLN A 45 -33.20 -3.00 17.60
C GLN A 45 -33.42 -1.74 16.73
N LYS A 46 -32.42 -1.30 15.95
CA LYS A 46 -32.57 -0.16 15.03
C LYS A 46 -33.00 -0.63 13.64
N PRO A 47 -33.78 0.17 12.89
CA PRO A 47 -34.36 -0.25 11.62
C PRO A 47 -33.32 -0.36 10.49
N SER A 48 -32.14 0.29 10.64
CA SER A 48 -31.04 0.14 9.69
C SER A 48 -29.67 0.09 10.35
N VAL A 49 -28.74 -0.64 9.71
CA VAL A 49 -27.32 -0.70 10.11
C VAL A 49 -26.66 0.69 10.07
N GLY A 50 -27.10 1.55 9.15
CA GLY A 50 -26.59 2.92 9.04
C GLY A 50 -26.95 3.78 10.25
N GLU A 51 -28.20 3.73 10.70
CA GLU A 51 -28.66 4.45 11.89
C GLU A 51 -28.03 3.91 13.19
N ALA A 52 -27.91 2.58 13.28
CA ALA A 52 -27.17 1.93 14.36
C ALA A 52 -25.72 2.45 14.47
N THR A 53 -25.02 2.53 13.34
CA THR A 53 -23.63 2.98 13.31
C THR A 53 -23.50 4.46 13.66
N LYS A 54 -24.45 5.31 13.24
CA LYS A 54 -24.46 6.74 13.61
C LYS A 54 -24.64 6.93 15.13
N ALA A 55 -25.60 6.24 15.73
CA ALA A 55 -25.81 6.30 17.17
C ALA A 55 -24.58 5.82 17.97
N LEU A 56 -23.91 4.76 17.51
CA LEU A 56 -22.64 4.29 18.08
C LEU A 56 -21.51 5.32 17.95
N ALA A 57 -21.43 6.02 16.82
CA ALA A 57 -20.44 7.07 16.62
C ALA A 57 -20.68 8.25 17.58
N GLU A 58 -21.94 8.62 17.82
CA GLU A 58 -22.32 9.66 18.80
C GLU A 58 -21.93 9.25 20.23
N GLN A 59 -22.25 8.01 20.63
CA GLN A 59 -21.86 7.47 21.93
C GLN A 59 -20.33 7.44 22.10
N TRP A 60 -19.61 6.96 21.09
CA TRP A 60 -18.15 6.94 21.07
C TRP A 60 -17.53 8.34 21.21
N ASN A 61 -18.13 9.35 20.58
CA ASN A 61 -17.66 10.73 20.70
C ASN A 61 -17.94 11.31 22.10
N GLN A 62 -19.04 10.92 22.75
CA GLN A 62 -19.39 11.35 24.11
C GLN A 62 -18.51 10.72 25.19
N LEU A 63 -18.07 9.47 25.00
CA LEU A 63 -17.09 8.81 25.89
C LEU A 63 -15.76 9.58 26.01
N SER A 64 -15.56 10.59 25.18
CA SER A 64 -14.25 11.16 24.91
C SER A 64 -14.01 12.60 25.35
N GLY A 65 -15.02 13.24 25.95
CA GLY A 65 -14.90 14.61 26.48
C GLY A 65 -14.03 14.73 27.72
N GLN A 66 -13.93 13.69 28.56
CA GLN A 66 -13.18 13.74 29.82
C GLN A 66 -11.75 13.18 29.75
N GLU A 67 -11.38 12.41 28.72
CA GLU A 67 -10.07 11.73 28.67
C GLU A 67 -9.23 12.00 27.39
N LYS A 68 -9.79 12.56 26.30
CA LYS A 68 -9.02 12.75 25.03
C LYS A 68 -8.04 13.93 24.98
N LYS A 69 -8.00 14.83 25.98
CA LYS A 69 -7.20 16.07 25.88
C LYS A 69 -5.77 16.00 26.44
N ALA A 70 -5.35 14.89 27.06
CA ALA A 70 -4.06 14.85 27.75
C ALA A 70 -2.88 14.28 26.93
N SER A 71 -3.09 13.82 25.70
CA SER A 71 -2.02 13.23 24.87
C SER A 71 -2.17 13.69 23.44
N ASN A 72 -1.14 14.36 22.92
CA ASN A 72 -1.05 14.94 21.57
C ASN A 72 -0.97 13.88 20.45
N LEU A 73 -1.64 12.75 20.60
CA LEU A 73 -1.71 11.71 19.56
C LEU A 73 -3.00 10.85 19.63
N GLY A 74 -4.17 11.43 19.91
CA GLY A 74 -5.46 10.79 19.60
C GLY A 74 -5.62 9.33 20.09
N GLN A 75 -5.05 9.00 21.24
CA GLN A 75 -5.20 7.68 21.83
C GLN A 75 -6.64 7.52 22.31
N ASN A 76 -7.27 6.46 21.82
CA ASN A 76 -8.56 6.03 22.33
C ASN A 76 -8.29 5.19 23.59
N ASP A 77 -9.31 4.99 24.42
CA ASP A 77 -9.25 4.13 25.61
C ASP A 77 -8.41 2.86 25.36
N PRO A 78 -7.42 2.53 26.23
CA PRO A 78 -6.53 1.37 26.09
C PRO A 78 -7.27 0.06 25.82
N LYS A 79 -8.52 -0.08 26.28
CA LYS A 79 -9.39 -1.23 26.01
C LYS A 79 -9.59 -1.49 24.52
N TYR A 80 -9.66 -0.43 23.72
CA TYR A 80 -9.98 -0.52 22.30
C TYR A 80 -8.76 -0.35 21.39
N GLU A 81 -7.56 -0.15 21.92
CA GLU A 81 -6.37 -0.13 21.07
C GLU A 81 -6.06 -1.53 20.52
N ALA A 82 -5.59 -1.57 19.28
CA ALA A 82 -5.01 -2.80 18.75
C ALA A 82 -3.65 -3.00 19.42
N THR A 83 -3.43 -4.17 20.02
CA THR A 83 -2.18 -4.42 20.74
C THR A 83 -1.00 -4.44 19.77
N THR A 84 0.20 -4.18 20.28
CA THR A 84 1.43 -4.34 19.51
C THR A 84 1.52 -5.74 18.91
N GLU A 85 1.10 -6.77 19.66
CA GLU A 85 1.06 -8.16 19.22
C GLU A 85 0.12 -8.40 18.03
N GLU A 86 -1.09 -7.82 18.05
CA GLU A 86 -2.06 -7.92 16.94
C GLU A 86 -1.49 -7.29 15.65
N TRP A 87 -0.79 -6.17 15.78
CA TRP A 87 -0.11 -5.52 14.66
C TRP A 87 1.09 -6.32 14.15
N GLU A 88 1.91 -6.84 15.04
CA GLU A 88 3.05 -7.69 14.71
C GLU A 88 2.60 -8.97 13.99
N GLU A 89 1.54 -9.62 14.47
CA GLU A 89 0.97 -10.78 13.82
C GLU A 89 0.41 -10.44 12.43
N TYR A 90 -0.33 -9.33 12.30
CA TYR A 90 -0.80 -8.87 11.00
C TYR A 90 0.37 -8.63 10.03
N HIS A 91 1.44 -7.99 10.48
CA HIS A 91 2.62 -7.75 9.67
C HIS A 91 3.31 -9.04 9.26
N ARG A 92 3.50 -9.98 10.20
CA ARG A 92 4.07 -11.31 9.94
C ARG A 92 3.27 -12.06 8.89
N ARG A 93 1.96 -12.22 9.09
CA ARG A 93 1.07 -12.89 8.13
C ARG A 93 1.04 -12.20 6.78
N THR A 94 1.16 -10.87 6.76
CA THR A 94 1.19 -10.10 5.50
C THR A 94 2.47 -10.35 4.71
N VAL A 95 3.61 -10.46 5.38
CA VAL A 95 4.88 -10.81 4.72
C VAL A 95 4.80 -12.23 4.16
N GLU A 96 4.40 -13.19 4.99
CA GLU A 96 4.25 -14.60 4.60
C GLU A 96 3.30 -14.76 3.40
N TRP A 97 2.14 -14.11 3.43
CA TRP A 97 1.18 -14.13 2.32
C TRP A 97 1.79 -13.58 1.03
N LYS A 98 2.58 -12.51 1.09
CA LYS A 98 3.23 -11.94 -0.11
C LYS A 98 4.26 -12.89 -0.71
N GLU A 99 4.95 -13.66 0.11
CA GLU A 99 5.98 -14.61 -0.34
C GLU A 99 5.36 -15.90 -0.89
N THR A 100 4.23 -16.34 -0.34
CA THR A 100 3.62 -17.64 -0.66
C THR A 100 2.51 -17.57 -1.70
N VAL A 101 1.84 -16.42 -1.89
CA VAL A 101 0.67 -16.34 -2.78
C VAL A 101 1.02 -16.66 -4.25
N PRO A 102 0.33 -17.63 -4.89
CA PRO A 102 0.61 -17.98 -6.27
C PRO A 102 0.31 -16.83 -7.24
N PRO A 103 1.14 -16.59 -8.27
CA PRO A 103 0.93 -15.50 -9.23
C PRO A 103 -0.43 -15.51 -9.93
N LYS A 104 -1.00 -16.71 -10.18
CA LYS A 104 -2.34 -16.85 -10.77
C LYS A 104 -3.43 -16.31 -9.85
N ILE A 105 -3.35 -16.59 -8.55
CA ILE A 105 -4.30 -16.11 -7.55
C ILE A 105 -4.21 -14.60 -7.39
N LEU A 106 -2.98 -14.06 -7.33
CA LEU A 106 -2.77 -12.61 -7.26
C LEU A 106 -3.40 -11.88 -8.46
N LYS A 107 -3.31 -12.45 -9.67
CA LYS A 107 -3.95 -11.89 -10.87
C LYS A 107 -5.47 -11.84 -10.73
N GLU A 108 -6.10 -12.91 -10.24
CA GLU A 108 -7.56 -12.92 -10.02
C GLU A 108 -8.00 -11.95 -8.92
N ILE A 109 -7.25 -11.85 -7.82
CA ILE A 109 -7.49 -10.84 -6.78
C ILE A 109 -7.40 -9.43 -7.38
N ASN A 110 -6.38 -9.15 -8.17
CA ASN A 110 -6.18 -7.85 -8.80
C ASN A 110 -7.25 -7.53 -9.86
N LYS A 111 -7.75 -8.54 -10.58
CA LYS A 111 -8.88 -8.40 -11.50
C LYS A 111 -10.14 -7.97 -10.73
N LYS A 112 -10.46 -8.64 -9.62
CA LYS A 112 -11.59 -8.28 -8.74
C LYS A 112 -11.42 -6.87 -8.13
N ARG A 113 -10.21 -6.50 -7.72
CA ARG A 113 -9.90 -5.17 -7.18
C ARG A 113 -10.06 -4.08 -8.23
N LYS A 114 -9.57 -4.30 -9.45
CA LYS A 114 -9.70 -3.36 -10.57
C LYS A 114 -11.17 -3.14 -10.94
N ALA A 115 -11.98 -4.19 -10.95
CA ALA A 115 -13.43 -4.08 -11.17
C ALA A 115 -14.13 -3.21 -10.10
N LYS A 116 -13.59 -3.17 -8.87
CA LYS A 116 -14.05 -2.30 -7.77
C LYS A 116 -13.38 -0.91 -7.75
N GLY A 117 -12.58 -0.56 -8.77
CA GLY A 117 -11.82 0.70 -8.80
C GLY A 117 -10.66 0.78 -7.81
N LEU A 118 -10.26 -0.34 -7.20
CA LEU A 118 -9.18 -0.39 -6.22
C LEU A 118 -7.82 -0.61 -6.89
N LYS A 119 -6.77 -0.01 -6.31
CA LYS A 119 -5.38 -0.23 -6.76
C LYS A 119 -4.98 -1.71 -6.66
N PRO A 120 -4.24 -2.26 -7.63
CA PRO A 120 -3.78 -3.65 -7.57
C PRO A 120 -2.80 -3.84 -6.41
N LEU A 121 -2.83 -5.04 -5.82
CA LEU A 121 -1.85 -5.48 -4.85
C LEU A 121 -0.56 -5.87 -5.57
N ASN A 122 0.55 -5.54 -4.94
CA ASN A 122 1.88 -5.95 -5.36
C ASN A 122 2.49 -6.80 -4.24
N THR A 123 2.97 -7.99 -4.62
CA THR A 123 3.62 -8.94 -3.71
C THR A 123 5.14 -8.89 -3.81
N ARG A 124 5.70 -8.05 -4.70
CA ARG A 124 7.14 -7.82 -4.75
C ARG A 124 7.60 -7.27 -3.40
N THR A 125 8.28 -8.14 -2.64
CA THR A 125 8.87 -7.80 -1.34
C THR A 125 10.12 -6.97 -1.51
N ARG A 126 10.88 -7.20 -2.59
CA ARG A 126 12.05 -6.41 -2.95
C ARG A 126 11.68 -5.24 -3.85
N LYS A 127 12.14 -4.04 -3.47
CA LYS A 127 12.16 -2.90 -4.39
C LYS A 127 13.04 -3.28 -5.57
N ALA A 128 12.64 -2.87 -6.78
CA ALA A 128 13.49 -3.05 -7.95
C ALA A 128 14.84 -2.37 -7.69
N PRO A 129 15.95 -2.94 -8.19
CA PRO A 129 17.25 -2.28 -8.10
C PRO A 129 17.13 -0.88 -8.71
N VAL A 130 17.68 0.11 -8.01
CA VAL A 130 17.69 1.50 -8.47
C VAL A 130 18.62 1.57 -9.68
N THR A 131 18.13 2.04 -10.82
CA THR A 131 18.96 2.21 -12.02
C THR A 131 19.96 3.35 -11.82
N SER A 132 21.10 3.33 -12.52
CA SER A 132 22.11 4.42 -12.44
C SER A 132 21.54 5.81 -12.73
N TYR A 133 20.56 5.93 -13.63
CA TYR A 133 19.85 7.18 -13.86
C TYR A 133 19.18 7.75 -12.59
N PHE A 134 18.59 6.89 -11.74
CA PHE A 134 17.95 7.32 -10.50
C PHE A 134 18.97 7.64 -9.40
N LEU A 135 20.13 6.98 -9.41
CA LEU A 135 21.25 7.35 -8.52
C LEU A 135 21.79 8.73 -8.92
N PHE A 136 22.03 8.95 -10.21
CA PHE A 136 22.38 10.27 -10.74
C PHE A 136 21.34 11.33 -10.38
N LEU A 137 20.04 11.08 -10.61
CA LEU A 137 19.00 12.05 -10.28
C LEU A 137 18.91 12.35 -8.78
N ARG A 138 19.23 11.38 -7.92
CA ARG A 138 19.32 11.60 -6.46
C ARG A 138 20.43 12.61 -6.17
N ASP A 139 21.60 12.41 -6.75
CA ASP A 139 22.78 13.24 -6.50
C ASP A 139 22.61 14.64 -7.14
N PHE A 140 22.05 14.70 -8.34
CA PHE A 140 21.66 15.95 -9.01
C PHE A 140 20.62 16.75 -8.21
N LYS A 141 19.68 16.08 -7.53
CA LYS A 141 18.71 16.74 -6.62
C LYS A 141 19.33 17.25 -5.34
N ALA A 142 20.40 16.62 -4.86
CA ALA A 142 21.12 17.06 -3.67
C ALA A 142 21.95 18.32 -3.94
N SER A 143 22.37 18.54 -5.19
CA SER A 143 23.10 19.73 -5.64
C SER A 143 22.44 20.31 -6.90
N PRO A 144 21.22 20.86 -6.77
CA PRO A 144 20.47 21.32 -7.92
C PRO A 144 21.09 22.59 -8.52
N PRO A 145 21.05 22.75 -9.84
CA PRO A 145 21.43 24.01 -10.47
C PRO A 145 20.48 25.14 -10.03
N PRO A 146 20.89 26.40 -10.17
CA PRO A 146 20.00 27.53 -9.95
C PRO A 146 18.78 27.41 -10.87
N LEU A 147 17.61 27.43 -10.25
CA LEU A 147 16.30 27.41 -10.91
C LEU A 147 15.61 28.74 -10.63
N ASP A 148 14.66 29.10 -11.50
CA ASP A 148 13.81 30.28 -11.30
C ASP A 148 13.16 30.24 -9.89
N ALA A 149 13.27 31.36 -9.18
CA ALA A 149 12.74 31.53 -7.83
C ALA A 149 11.20 31.50 -7.80
N ASN A 150 10.55 31.75 -8.93
CA ASN A 150 9.10 31.73 -9.06
C ASN A 150 8.52 30.30 -9.11
N LEU A 151 9.35 29.29 -9.42
CA LEU A 151 8.91 27.90 -9.46
C LEU A 151 8.83 27.30 -8.05
N THR A 152 7.65 26.82 -7.67
CA THR A 152 7.42 26.22 -6.35
C THR A 152 6.88 24.78 -6.46
N GLY A 153 7.07 23.99 -5.39
CA GLY A 153 6.49 22.66 -5.25
C GLY A 153 6.74 21.72 -6.45
N THR A 154 5.65 21.30 -7.10
CA THR A 154 5.66 20.34 -8.20
C THR A 154 6.36 20.86 -9.45
N GLU A 155 6.18 22.13 -9.80
CA GLU A 155 6.74 22.72 -11.02
C GLU A 155 8.27 22.79 -10.95
N ARG A 156 8.79 23.19 -9.78
CA ARG A 156 10.23 23.17 -9.49
C ARG A 156 10.80 21.76 -9.62
N MET A 157 10.09 20.76 -9.10
CA MET A 157 10.51 19.35 -9.19
C MET A 157 10.49 18.83 -10.63
N ILE A 158 9.51 19.22 -11.44
CA ILE A 158 9.42 18.87 -12.85
C ILE A 158 10.62 19.45 -13.60
N GLU A 159 10.92 20.74 -13.40
CA GLU A 159 12.01 21.40 -14.13
C GLU A 159 13.38 20.85 -13.73
N LEU A 160 13.58 20.58 -12.44
CA LEU A 160 14.78 19.91 -11.95
C LEU A 160 14.96 18.53 -12.60
N VAL A 161 13.91 17.72 -12.67
CA VAL A 161 13.98 16.41 -13.35
C VAL A 161 14.25 16.57 -14.85
N ARG A 162 13.69 17.59 -15.50
CA ARG A 162 13.92 17.89 -16.92
C ARG A 162 15.39 18.23 -17.19
N LEU A 163 15.99 19.12 -16.39
CA LEU A 163 17.40 19.47 -16.48
C LEU A 163 18.32 18.28 -16.20
N GLY A 164 18.03 17.52 -15.14
CA GLY A 164 18.78 16.31 -14.83
C GLY A 164 18.72 15.28 -15.97
N ALA A 165 17.54 15.09 -16.59
CA ALA A 165 17.41 14.22 -17.76
C ALA A 165 18.23 14.70 -18.96
N ALA A 166 18.28 16.01 -19.21
CA ALA A 166 19.10 16.59 -20.28
C ALA A 166 20.60 16.37 -20.01
N GLN A 167 21.05 16.63 -18.78
CA GLN A 167 22.44 16.42 -18.39
C GLN A 167 22.85 14.94 -18.49
N TRP A 168 22.01 14.02 -18.00
CA TRP A 168 22.25 12.58 -18.11
C TRP A 168 22.45 12.12 -19.56
N ARG A 169 21.65 12.66 -20.50
CA ARG A 169 21.81 12.37 -21.94
C ARG A 169 23.09 12.95 -22.53
N GLY A 170 23.64 14.01 -21.94
CA GLY A 170 24.92 14.59 -22.33
C GLY A 170 26.15 13.85 -21.78
N LEU A 171 25.99 13.01 -20.74
CA LEU A 171 27.09 12.21 -20.18
C LEU A 171 27.55 11.12 -21.17
N SER A 172 28.86 10.87 -21.18
CA SER A 172 29.46 9.72 -21.87
C SER A 172 29.09 8.41 -21.16
N ASP A 173 29.27 7.28 -21.86
CA ASP A 173 28.96 5.97 -21.28
C ASP A 173 29.85 5.64 -20.06
N ALA A 174 31.11 6.08 -20.06
CA ALA A 174 32.01 5.93 -18.91
C ALA A 174 31.48 6.68 -17.66
N GLU A 175 30.99 7.91 -17.82
CA GLU A 175 30.45 8.72 -16.72
C GLU A 175 29.10 8.16 -16.21
N ARG A 176 28.28 7.61 -17.10
CA ARG A 176 27.06 6.89 -16.72
C ARG A 176 27.37 5.60 -15.96
N GLN A 177 28.48 4.93 -16.29
CA GLN A 177 28.94 3.71 -15.62
C GLN A 177 29.42 3.98 -14.19
N VAL A 178 30.08 5.11 -13.92
CA VAL A 178 30.50 5.49 -12.56
C VAL A 178 29.29 5.62 -11.62
N ASN A 179 28.16 6.12 -12.12
CA ASN A 179 26.89 6.18 -11.38
C ASN A 179 26.26 4.79 -11.13
N ILE A 180 26.72 3.72 -11.80
CA ILE A 180 26.34 2.32 -11.52
C ILE A 180 27.12 1.77 -10.31
N ILE A 181 28.36 2.23 -10.10
CA ILE A 181 29.32 1.65 -9.13
C ILE A 181 29.13 2.18 -7.71
N VAL A 182 28.45 3.32 -7.51
CA VAL A 182 28.13 3.85 -6.17
C VAL A 182 26.99 3.07 -5.53
N VAL A 183 27.25 1.81 -5.20
CA VAL A 183 26.53 1.07 -4.15
C VAL A 183 27.55 0.35 -3.27
N PRO A 184 28.24 1.04 -2.35
CA PRO A 184 28.57 0.39 -1.10
C PRO A 184 27.26 0.33 -0.31
N SER A 185 26.68 -0.88 -0.26
CA SER A 185 25.71 -1.24 0.76
C SER A 185 26.41 -1.13 2.12
N VAL A 186 26.50 0.07 2.68
CA VAL A 186 26.87 0.26 4.08
C VAL A 186 25.62 -0.07 4.89
N ARG A 187 25.42 -1.36 5.18
CA ARG A 187 24.78 -1.75 6.43
C ARG A 187 25.77 -1.36 7.53
N VAL A 188 25.57 -0.21 8.17
CA VAL A 188 26.09 -0.05 9.52
C VAL A 188 25.17 -0.86 10.43
N LEU A 189 25.57 -2.10 10.67
CA LEU A 189 25.27 -2.78 11.93
C LEU A 189 26.43 -2.48 12.90
N SER A 190 26.11 -2.57 14.19
CA SER A 190 26.89 -2.23 15.41
C SER A 190 26.64 -0.79 15.86
N ARG A 191 25.83 -0.53 16.91
CA ARG A 191 26.02 -0.85 18.35
C ARG A 191 27.45 -0.54 18.77
N ASP A 192 27.64 0.59 19.45
CA ASP A 192 27.82 0.64 20.91
C ASP A 192 27.23 1.95 21.46
#